data_AF-A0A3D2S422-F1
#
_entry.id   AF-A0A3D2S422-F1
#
_cell.length_a   1.000
_cell.length_b   1.000
_cell.length_c   1.000
_cell.angle_alpha   90.00
_cell.angle_beta   90.00
_cell.angle_gamma   90.00
#
_symmetry.space_group_name_H-M   'P 1'
#
loop_
_entity.id
_entity.type
_entity.pdbx_description
1 polymer ?
#
loop_
_entity_poly.entity_id
_entity_poly.type
_entity_poly.pdbx_seq_one_letter_code
_entity_poly.pdbx_strand_id
1 'polypeptide(L)'
;MSGIIGHLTYAILGRQAVLEKAPQIAQLIDEHLDSYLAGAYFGADIMTLPGGRCIVCGGEYGYGGNHPDRCPEDHIPLHPYTLTFDGVSYRPQIIHRMFYGRSHLLFGWQREQAKFRLEWSQLPDYFEAVVADTFNFYRRPERRVAYVMGWISHVIGDALIKSIQPGLDLYLLNGTYTSQNRPIQDLFSFHHFGRTECQIDWANLMFNLTETPVESVQAHFMRLTQPCGQLAEKFPEGWLPQHKQLLYVVMGENRRYQKIRTPRLLQQLELDPITQSCDSELSRITGGLVFEEMMRMAEAAKFRQTLTYIGESVGKFLFSSYSKQ
;
A
#
# COMPACT_ATOMS: atom_id res chain seq x y z
N MET A 1 4.34 -6.33 -8.11
CA MET A 1 3.92 -5.62 -6.88
C MET A 1 3.49 -4.25 -7.30
N SER A 2 2.24 -3.87 -7.05
CA SER A 2 1.94 -2.44 -6.92
C SER A 2 2.68 -1.95 -5.67
N GLY A 3 2.95 -0.68 -5.59
CA GLY A 3 3.77 -0.09 -4.56
C GLY A 3 3.41 1.37 -4.45
N ILE A 4 4.02 2.05 -3.49
CA ILE A 4 3.47 3.25 -2.86
C ILE A 4 2.77 4.23 -3.81
N ILE A 5 3.39 4.64 -4.93
CA ILE A 5 2.77 5.55 -5.93
C ILE A 5 1.39 5.07 -6.39
N GLY A 6 1.29 3.84 -6.88
CA GLY A 6 0.03 3.28 -7.37
C GLY A 6 -1.04 3.24 -6.28
N HIS A 7 -0.70 2.80 -5.07
CA HIS A 7 -1.65 2.73 -3.95
C HIS A 7 -2.17 4.11 -3.53
N LEU A 8 -1.28 5.11 -3.50
CA LEU A 8 -1.65 6.49 -3.22
C LEU A 8 -2.54 7.05 -4.34
N THR A 9 -2.24 6.76 -5.60
CA THR A 9 -3.08 7.12 -6.74
C THR A 9 -4.49 6.54 -6.62
N TYR A 10 -4.63 5.25 -6.27
CA TYR A 10 -5.95 4.63 -6.08
C TYR A 10 -6.74 5.33 -4.97
N ALA A 11 -6.09 5.65 -3.86
CA ALA A 11 -6.71 6.33 -2.74
C ALA A 11 -7.15 7.76 -3.08
N ILE A 12 -6.31 8.53 -3.79
CA ILE A 12 -6.65 9.90 -4.24
C ILE A 12 -7.85 9.88 -5.19
N LEU A 13 -7.85 8.97 -6.16
CA LEU A 13 -8.98 8.80 -7.08
C LEU A 13 -10.24 8.31 -6.34
N GLY A 14 -10.10 7.44 -5.35
CA GLY A 14 -11.18 7.03 -4.46
C GLY A 14 -11.81 8.20 -3.71
N ARG A 15 -10.98 9.09 -3.15
CA ARG A 15 -11.41 10.34 -2.51
C ARG A 15 -12.13 11.27 -3.49
N GLN A 16 -11.63 11.39 -4.73
CA GLN A 16 -12.30 12.17 -5.77
C GLN A 16 -13.68 11.60 -6.10
N ALA A 17 -13.79 10.27 -6.23
CA ALA A 17 -15.06 9.60 -6.55
C ALA A 17 -16.13 9.74 -5.45
N VAL A 18 -15.73 9.85 -4.17
CA VAL A 18 -16.69 10.08 -3.08
C VAL A 18 -17.08 11.54 -2.90
N LEU A 19 -16.29 12.51 -3.39
CA LEU A 19 -16.60 13.94 -3.21
C LEU A 19 -18.01 14.30 -3.71
N GLU A 20 -18.40 13.76 -4.86
CA GLU A 20 -19.70 14.04 -5.47
C GLU A 20 -20.86 13.28 -4.80
N LYS A 21 -20.60 12.07 -4.30
CA LYS A 21 -21.63 11.13 -3.82
C LYS A 21 -21.82 11.14 -2.31
N ALA A 22 -20.78 11.51 -1.57
CA ALA A 22 -20.70 11.43 -0.12
C ALA A 22 -19.75 12.51 0.42
N PRO A 23 -20.11 13.79 0.31
CA PRO A 23 -19.23 14.90 0.65
C PRO A 23 -18.75 14.87 2.11
N GLN A 24 -19.52 14.30 3.04
CA GLN A 24 -19.07 14.17 4.44
C GLN A 24 -17.90 13.19 4.59
N ILE A 25 -17.87 12.12 3.79
CA ILE A 25 -16.74 11.18 3.77
C ILE A 25 -15.51 11.86 3.19
N ALA A 26 -15.70 12.59 2.08
CA ALA A 26 -14.61 13.34 1.47
C ALA A 26 -14.03 14.38 2.44
N GLN A 27 -14.88 15.09 3.18
CA GLN A 27 -14.45 16.04 4.21
C GLN A 27 -13.65 15.35 5.33
N LEU A 28 -14.12 14.22 5.86
CA LEU A 28 -13.38 13.46 6.88
C LEU A 28 -12.01 13.00 6.36
N ILE A 29 -11.94 12.58 5.08
CA ILE A 29 -10.67 12.22 4.44
C ILE A 29 -9.77 13.45 4.32
N ASP A 30 -10.29 14.60 3.89
CA ASP A 30 -9.49 15.82 3.72
C ASP A 30 -8.91 16.33 5.04
N GLU A 31 -9.71 16.31 6.12
CA GLU A 31 -9.28 16.69 7.47
C GLU A 31 -8.20 15.75 8.03
N HIS A 32 -8.11 14.53 7.51
CA HIS A 32 -7.19 13.48 7.97
C HIS A 32 -6.42 12.82 6.82
N LEU A 33 -6.05 13.61 5.82
CA LEU A 33 -5.50 13.11 4.55
C LEU A 33 -4.25 12.26 4.77
N ASP A 34 -3.34 12.71 5.63
CA ASP A 34 -2.10 11.99 5.94
C ASP A 34 -2.37 10.62 6.57
N SER A 35 -3.45 10.49 7.34
CA SER A 35 -3.87 9.21 7.93
C SER A 35 -4.52 8.30 6.90
N TYR A 36 -5.37 8.85 6.04
CA TYR A 36 -5.96 8.14 4.91
C TYR A 36 -4.90 7.57 3.96
N LEU A 37 -3.96 8.41 3.52
CA LEU A 37 -2.89 7.97 2.63
C LEU A 37 -1.93 6.99 3.33
N ALA A 38 -1.66 7.19 4.62
CA ALA A 38 -0.91 6.25 5.43
C ALA A 38 -1.58 4.86 5.50
N GLY A 39 -2.91 4.81 5.63
CA GLY A 39 -3.68 3.57 5.58
C GLY A 39 -3.63 2.91 4.19
N ALA A 40 -3.69 3.72 3.13
CA ALA A 40 -3.63 3.25 1.74
C ALA A 40 -2.31 2.58 1.36
N TYR A 41 -1.22 2.89 2.06
CA TYR A 41 0.04 2.17 1.88
C TYR A 41 0.27 1.17 3.01
N PHE A 42 0.52 1.67 4.23
CA PHE A 42 0.98 0.84 5.35
C PHE A 42 -0.11 0.00 6.00
N GLY A 43 -1.39 0.29 5.74
CA GLY A 43 -2.49 -0.57 6.18
C GLY A 43 -2.37 -1.99 5.63
N ALA A 44 -1.67 -2.17 4.50
CA ALA A 44 -1.48 -3.46 3.86
C ALA A 44 -0.03 -3.83 3.53
N ASP A 45 0.83 -2.89 3.14
CA ASP A 45 2.25 -3.11 2.86
C ASP A 45 3.12 -3.24 4.14
N ILE A 46 2.76 -4.21 4.99
CA ILE A 46 3.40 -4.52 6.28
C ILE A 46 4.87 -4.98 6.15
N MET A 47 5.35 -5.20 4.92
CA MET A 47 6.70 -5.64 4.60
C MET A 47 7.64 -4.49 4.19
N THR A 48 7.28 -3.25 4.48
CA THR A 48 8.14 -2.07 4.25
C THR A 48 9.35 -2.10 5.20
N LEU A 49 10.27 -3.02 4.95
CA LEU A 49 11.45 -3.29 5.76
C LEU A 49 12.67 -3.36 4.84
N PRO A 50 13.89 -3.07 5.36
CA PRO A 50 15.10 -3.26 4.59
C PRO A 50 15.23 -4.69 4.09
N GLY A 51 15.85 -4.86 2.93
CA GLY A 51 16.30 -6.18 2.50
C GLY A 51 17.64 -6.54 3.12
N GLY A 52 18.57 -5.57 3.17
CA GLY A 52 19.90 -5.76 3.70
C GLY A 52 20.50 -4.49 4.30
N ARG A 53 21.58 -4.66 5.05
CA ARG A 53 22.32 -3.59 5.72
C ARG A 53 23.81 -3.70 5.41
N CYS A 54 24.43 -2.57 5.10
CA CYS A 54 25.88 -2.49 4.97
C CYS A 54 26.49 -2.45 6.37
N ILE A 55 27.50 -3.30 6.61
CA ILE A 55 28.21 -3.33 7.90
C ILE A 55 29.22 -2.19 8.07
N VAL A 56 29.60 -1.53 6.97
CA VAL A 56 30.58 -0.44 6.98
C VAL A 56 29.89 0.92 7.10
N CYS A 57 29.08 1.32 6.13
CA CYS A 57 28.39 2.62 6.20
C CYS A 57 27.12 2.59 7.08
N GLY A 58 26.65 1.40 7.48
CA GLY A 58 25.42 1.24 8.27
C GLY A 58 24.14 1.41 7.46
N GLY A 59 24.24 1.78 6.17
CA GLY A 59 23.12 2.01 5.27
C GLY A 59 22.24 0.79 5.06
N GLU A 60 20.94 1.02 4.98
CA GLU A 60 19.91 -0.01 4.78
C GLU A 60 19.36 0.10 3.36
N TYR A 61 19.26 -1.02 2.64
CA TYR A 61 18.85 -1.04 1.22
C TYR A 61 17.90 -2.18 0.92
N GLY A 62 17.24 -2.09 -0.24
CA GLY A 62 16.29 -3.09 -0.70
C GLY A 62 14.87 -2.87 -0.19
N TYR A 63 14.02 -3.89 -0.30
CA TYR A 63 12.63 -3.84 0.16
C TYR A 63 12.10 -5.25 0.38
N GLY A 64 11.43 -5.47 1.52
CA GLY A 64 10.69 -6.69 1.76
C GLY A 64 11.58 -7.94 1.81
N GLY A 65 12.85 -7.79 2.17
CA GLY A 65 13.82 -8.87 2.22
C GLY A 65 14.61 -9.11 0.92
N ASN A 66 14.28 -8.41 -0.16
CA ASN A 66 15.09 -8.37 -1.38
C ASN A 66 16.06 -7.19 -1.31
N HIS A 67 17.33 -7.40 -1.66
CA HIS A 67 18.36 -6.36 -1.68
C HIS A 67 19.36 -6.60 -2.81
N PRO A 68 20.10 -5.58 -3.28
CA PRO A 68 21.25 -5.79 -4.13
C PRO A 68 22.32 -6.59 -3.38
N ASP A 69 23.16 -7.33 -4.11
CA ASP A 69 24.22 -8.14 -3.47
C ASP A 69 25.22 -7.27 -2.70
N ARG A 70 25.42 -6.02 -3.14
CA ARG A 70 26.43 -5.09 -2.63
C ARG A 70 25.83 -3.72 -2.33
N CYS A 71 26.43 -3.05 -1.37
CA CYS A 71 26.12 -1.68 -1.00
C CYS A 71 26.39 -0.74 -2.21
N PRO A 72 25.46 0.17 -2.55
CA PRO A 72 25.69 1.14 -3.62
C PRO A 72 26.82 2.14 -3.36
N GLU A 73 27.20 2.36 -2.09
CA GLU A 73 28.20 3.38 -1.71
C GLU A 73 29.63 2.83 -1.68
N ASP A 74 29.83 1.65 -1.09
CA ASP A 74 31.16 1.08 -0.86
C ASP A 74 31.39 -0.28 -1.56
N HIS A 75 30.37 -0.79 -2.27
CA HIS A 75 30.38 -2.07 -2.98
C HIS A 75 30.67 -3.31 -2.11
N ILE A 76 30.56 -3.20 -0.78
CA ILE A 76 30.71 -4.34 0.15
C ILE A 76 29.41 -5.15 0.17
N PRO A 77 29.47 -6.50 0.33
CA PRO A 77 28.27 -7.31 0.42
C PRO A 77 27.30 -6.84 1.50
N LEU A 78 26.01 -6.78 1.17
CA LEU A 78 24.97 -6.46 2.14
C LEU A 78 24.64 -7.69 2.98
N HIS A 79 24.50 -7.49 4.28
CA HIS A 79 24.02 -8.53 5.20
C HIS A 79 22.49 -8.51 5.23
N PRO A 80 21.82 -9.68 5.18
CA PRO A 80 20.37 -9.75 5.26
C PRO A 80 19.84 -9.07 6.52
N TYR A 81 18.85 -8.20 6.35
CA TYR A 81 18.24 -7.49 7.47
C TYR A 81 17.41 -8.45 8.34
N THR A 82 17.42 -8.20 9.66
CA THR A 82 16.54 -8.88 10.62
C THR A 82 15.97 -7.87 11.62
N LEU A 83 14.69 -8.01 11.93
CA LEU A 83 14.03 -7.31 13.03
C LEU A 83 14.08 -8.21 14.27
N THR A 84 14.60 -7.73 15.40
CA THR A 84 14.61 -8.51 16.65
C THR A 84 13.53 -7.98 17.60
N PHE A 85 12.69 -8.89 18.09
CA PHE A 85 11.65 -8.61 19.06
C PHE A 85 11.51 -9.79 20.03
N ASP A 86 11.46 -9.49 21.33
CA ASP A 86 11.31 -10.50 22.39
C ASP A 86 12.31 -11.67 22.29
N GLY A 87 13.58 -11.34 22.00
CA GLY A 87 14.66 -12.32 21.81
C GLY A 87 14.58 -13.15 20.52
N VAL A 88 13.59 -12.92 19.65
CA VAL A 88 13.42 -13.62 18.37
C VAL A 88 13.79 -12.69 17.21
N SER A 89 14.58 -13.19 16.27
CA SER A 89 14.94 -12.47 15.04
C SER A 89 14.06 -12.90 13.87
N TYR A 90 13.45 -11.92 13.21
CA TYR A 90 12.54 -12.10 12.10
C TYR A 90 13.14 -11.52 10.82
N ARG A 91 13.26 -12.34 9.77
CA ARG A 91 13.50 -11.84 8.41
C ARG A 91 12.22 -11.22 7.83
N PRO A 92 12.32 -10.21 6.95
CA PRO A 92 11.14 -9.61 6.32
C PRO A 92 10.18 -10.61 5.66
N GLN A 93 10.70 -11.69 5.06
CA GLN A 93 9.85 -12.73 4.46
C GLN A 93 9.02 -13.50 5.49
N ILE A 94 9.51 -13.65 6.73
CA ILE A 94 8.74 -14.26 7.83
C ILE A 94 7.59 -13.34 8.23
N ILE A 95 7.89 -12.04 8.42
CA ILE A 95 6.89 -11.01 8.74
C ILE A 95 5.80 -10.95 7.66
N HIS A 96 6.21 -10.97 6.40
CA HIS A 96 5.28 -11.06 5.26
C HIS A 96 4.37 -12.29 5.37
N ARG A 97 4.92 -13.49 5.58
CA ARG A 97 4.11 -14.70 5.74
C ARG A 97 3.11 -14.63 6.91
N MET A 98 3.47 -13.95 7.99
CA MET A 98 2.63 -13.83 9.18
C MET A 98 1.45 -12.86 8.98
N PHE A 99 1.66 -11.80 8.19
CA PHE A 99 0.77 -10.64 8.22
C PHE A 99 0.16 -10.25 6.86
N TYR A 100 0.77 -10.61 5.74
CA TYR A 100 0.37 -10.12 4.41
C TYR A 100 -1.06 -10.54 4.03
N GLY A 101 -1.43 -11.80 4.21
CA GLY A 101 -2.81 -12.25 3.95
C GLY A 101 -3.84 -11.59 4.87
N ARG A 102 -3.46 -11.29 6.12
CA ARG A 102 -4.34 -10.65 7.10
C ARG A 102 -4.67 -9.21 6.75
N SER A 103 -3.76 -8.51 6.09
CA SER A 103 -4.00 -7.15 5.65
C SER A 103 -4.66 -7.04 4.28
N HIS A 104 -4.50 -8.03 3.40
CA HIS A 104 -5.12 -8.02 2.06
C HIS A 104 -6.47 -8.73 1.98
N LEU A 105 -6.80 -9.58 2.96
CA LEU A 105 -8.05 -10.34 3.13
C LEU A 105 -8.36 -11.36 2.03
N LEU A 106 -8.29 -10.98 0.76
CA LEU A 106 -8.67 -11.79 -0.41
C LEU A 106 -7.55 -12.69 -0.92
N PHE A 107 -6.29 -12.39 -0.61
CA PHE A 107 -5.13 -13.12 -1.13
C PHE A 107 -3.93 -12.97 -0.21
N GLY A 108 -2.82 -13.65 -0.52
CA GLY A 108 -1.57 -13.51 0.24
C GLY A 108 -1.51 -14.35 1.53
N TRP A 109 -2.55 -15.15 1.80
CA TRP A 109 -2.58 -16.09 2.92
C TRP A 109 -1.63 -17.26 2.72
N GLN A 110 -0.99 -17.72 3.80
CA GLN A 110 -0.30 -19.00 3.82
C GLN A 110 -1.29 -20.16 3.70
N ARG A 111 -0.82 -21.31 3.23
CA ARG A 111 -1.66 -22.48 2.95
C ARG A 111 -2.51 -22.89 4.16
N GLU A 112 -1.93 -22.89 5.36
CA GLU A 112 -2.60 -23.27 6.61
C GLU A 112 -3.64 -22.24 7.06
N GLN A 113 -3.55 -21.01 6.56
CA GLN A 113 -4.44 -19.89 6.88
C GLN A 113 -5.38 -19.54 5.73
N ALA A 114 -5.34 -20.26 4.60
CA ALA A 114 -6.14 -19.98 3.41
C ALA A 114 -7.65 -20.02 3.68
N LYS A 115 -8.09 -20.78 4.69
CA LYS A 115 -9.49 -20.82 5.15
C LYS A 115 -10.01 -19.50 5.71
N PHE A 116 -9.14 -18.57 6.08
CA PHE A 116 -9.53 -17.25 6.60
C PHE A 116 -9.61 -16.17 5.50
N ARG A 117 -9.31 -16.56 4.26
CA ARG A 117 -9.43 -15.74 3.08
C ARG A 117 -10.90 -15.38 2.86
N LEU A 118 -11.15 -14.12 2.58
CA LEU A 118 -12.49 -13.65 2.23
C LEU A 118 -12.69 -13.74 0.72
N GLU A 119 -13.96 -13.84 0.33
CA GLU A 119 -14.40 -13.62 -1.04
C GLU A 119 -14.80 -12.16 -1.23
N TRP A 120 -14.77 -11.65 -2.47
CA TRP A 120 -15.06 -10.24 -2.78
C TRP A 120 -16.40 -9.76 -2.22
N SER A 121 -17.42 -10.63 -2.29
CA SER A 121 -18.77 -10.35 -1.78
C SER A 121 -18.85 -10.16 -0.27
N GLN A 122 -17.85 -10.61 0.50
CA GLN A 122 -17.80 -10.49 1.96
C GLN A 122 -17.12 -9.19 2.42
N LEU A 123 -16.41 -8.48 1.51
CA LEU A 123 -15.68 -7.27 1.86
C LEU A 123 -16.58 -6.14 2.41
N PRO A 124 -17.77 -5.85 1.86
CA PRO A 124 -18.61 -4.78 2.41
C PRO A 124 -18.94 -5.00 3.89
N ASP A 125 -19.34 -6.22 4.28
CA ASP A 125 -19.68 -6.55 5.66
C ASP A 125 -18.47 -6.49 6.59
N TYR A 126 -17.29 -6.91 6.11
CA TYR A 126 -16.05 -6.83 6.87
C TYR A 126 -15.62 -5.38 7.11
N PHE A 127 -15.63 -4.56 6.06
CA PHE A 127 -15.25 -3.15 6.15
C PHE A 127 -16.22 -2.35 7.01
N GLU A 128 -17.52 -2.53 6.83
CA GLU A 128 -18.56 -1.92 7.68
C GLU A 128 -18.31 -2.24 9.15
N ALA A 129 -18.06 -3.50 9.49
CA ALA A 129 -17.79 -3.92 10.86
C ALA A 129 -16.52 -3.27 11.43
N VAL A 130 -15.44 -3.19 10.65
CA VAL A 130 -14.19 -2.51 11.07
C VAL A 130 -14.42 -1.03 11.33
N VAL A 131 -15.14 -0.33 10.43
CA VAL A 131 -15.41 1.10 10.62
C VAL A 131 -16.28 1.29 11.86
N ALA A 132 -17.33 0.47 12.06
CA ALA A 132 -18.24 0.57 13.20
C ALA A 132 -17.52 0.33 14.53
N ASP A 133 -16.67 -0.70 14.56
CA ASP A 133 -15.81 -0.97 15.71
C ASP A 133 -14.84 0.18 15.98
N THR A 134 -14.36 0.86 14.94
CA THR A 134 -13.49 2.04 15.12
C THR A 134 -14.23 3.19 15.80
N PHE A 135 -15.47 3.47 15.43
CA PHE A 135 -16.27 4.47 16.15
C PHE A 135 -16.57 4.06 17.59
N ASN A 136 -16.81 2.78 17.85
CA ASN A 136 -17.10 2.27 19.19
C ASN A 136 -15.88 2.23 20.11
N PHE A 137 -14.70 1.93 19.59
CA PHE A 137 -13.50 1.72 20.40
C PHE A 137 -12.77 3.02 20.77
N TYR A 138 -12.98 4.09 20.02
CA TYR A 138 -12.17 5.31 20.14
C TYR A 138 -13.05 6.55 20.36
N ARG A 139 -12.73 7.33 21.41
CA ARG A 139 -13.43 8.59 21.73
C ARG A 139 -13.30 9.67 20.65
N ARG A 140 -12.20 9.64 19.89
CA ARG A 140 -11.92 10.51 18.73
C ARG A 140 -11.53 9.60 17.55
N PRO A 141 -12.52 9.01 16.86
CA PRO A 141 -12.30 7.94 15.90
C PRO A 141 -11.88 8.45 14.51
N GLU A 142 -12.11 9.72 14.19
CA GLU A 142 -12.12 10.29 12.84
C GLU A 142 -10.81 9.99 12.07
N ARG A 143 -9.66 10.27 12.70
CA ARG A 143 -8.33 9.98 12.11
C ARG A 143 -8.10 8.49 11.83
N ARG A 144 -8.62 7.61 12.70
CA ARG A 144 -8.52 6.15 12.54
C ARG A 144 -9.48 5.62 11.50
N VAL A 145 -10.67 6.21 11.41
CA VAL A 145 -11.63 5.92 10.35
C VAL A 145 -11.02 6.29 9.00
N ALA A 146 -10.37 7.46 8.89
CA ALA A 146 -9.63 7.84 7.69
C ALA A 146 -8.53 6.79 7.36
N TYR A 147 -7.77 6.32 8.35
CA TYR A 147 -6.79 5.24 8.14
C TYR A 147 -7.41 3.95 7.60
N VAL A 148 -8.54 3.52 8.17
CA VAL A 148 -9.28 2.34 7.72
C VAL A 148 -9.78 2.53 6.29
N MET A 149 -10.30 3.70 5.94
CA MET A 149 -10.70 4.03 4.56
C MET A 149 -9.52 3.98 3.59
N GLY A 150 -8.35 4.42 4.03
CA GLY A 150 -7.10 4.25 3.29
C GLY A 150 -6.83 2.78 3.01
N TRP A 151 -6.84 1.96 4.06
CA TRP A 151 -6.64 0.53 3.95
C TRP A 151 -7.66 -0.16 3.03
N ILE A 152 -8.94 0.22 3.09
CA ILE A 152 -9.97 -0.24 2.14
C ILE A 152 -9.56 0.09 0.70
N SER A 153 -9.09 1.31 0.46
CA SER A 153 -8.62 1.75 -0.87
C SER A 153 -7.46 0.88 -1.37
N HIS A 154 -6.55 0.49 -0.47
CA HIS A 154 -5.49 -0.46 -0.79
C HIS A 154 -6.06 -1.81 -1.22
N VAL A 155 -6.87 -2.44 -0.37
CA VAL A 155 -7.40 -3.80 -0.60
C VAL A 155 -8.13 -3.86 -1.94
N ILE A 156 -8.99 -2.87 -2.22
CA ILE A 156 -9.78 -2.80 -3.46
C ILE A 156 -8.88 -2.55 -4.67
N GLY A 157 -8.02 -1.53 -4.62
CA GLY A 157 -7.16 -1.20 -5.76
C GLY A 157 -6.21 -2.32 -6.11
N ASP A 158 -5.64 -2.97 -5.09
CA ASP A 158 -4.66 -4.04 -5.27
C ASP A 158 -5.31 -5.33 -5.77
N ALA A 159 -6.51 -5.67 -5.29
CA ALA A 159 -7.26 -6.80 -5.80
C ALA A 159 -7.70 -6.63 -7.27
N LEU A 160 -8.05 -5.40 -7.68
CA LEU A 160 -8.39 -5.10 -9.06
C LEU A 160 -7.16 -5.15 -9.98
N ILE A 161 -6.09 -4.40 -9.65
CA ILE A 161 -4.90 -4.32 -10.52
C ILE A 161 -4.16 -5.65 -10.67
N LYS A 162 -4.23 -6.51 -9.65
CA LYS A 162 -3.68 -7.88 -9.68
C LYS A 162 -4.63 -8.90 -10.32
N SER A 163 -5.80 -8.47 -10.79
CA SER A 163 -6.85 -9.33 -11.34
C SER A 163 -7.32 -10.43 -10.37
N ILE A 164 -7.19 -10.21 -9.05
CA ILE A 164 -7.79 -11.07 -8.03
C ILE A 164 -9.31 -10.97 -8.14
N GLN A 165 -9.81 -9.74 -8.25
CA GLN A 165 -11.16 -9.48 -8.71
C GLN A 165 -11.13 -9.26 -10.23
N PRO A 166 -11.84 -10.08 -11.03
CA PRO A 166 -11.93 -9.84 -12.46
C PRO A 166 -12.71 -8.55 -12.75
N GLY A 167 -12.42 -7.92 -13.89
CA GLY A 167 -13.16 -6.76 -14.37
C GLY A 167 -12.28 -5.62 -14.90
N LEU A 168 -10.97 -5.66 -14.68
CA LEU A 168 -10.05 -4.75 -15.37
C LEU A 168 -9.65 -5.32 -16.73
N ASP A 169 -9.95 -4.56 -17.78
CA ASP A 169 -9.36 -4.73 -19.10
C ASP A 169 -8.13 -3.82 -19.20
N LEU A 170 -6.99 -4.32 -18.71
CA LEU A 170 -5.69 -3.65 -18.83
C LEU A 170 -4.71 -4.66 -19.41
N TYR A 171 -4.00 -4.25 -20.45
CA TYR A 171 -2.88 -5.02 -21.00
C TYR A 171 -1.76 -4.04 -21.32
N LEU A 172 -0.68 -4.09 -20.55
CA LEU A 172 0.53 -3.28 -20.75
C LEU A 172 1.61 -4.16 -21.39
N LEU A 173 2.75 -4.33 -20.72
CA LEU A 173 3.87 -5.13 -21.16
C LEU A 173 3.71 -6.58 -20.70
N ASN A 174 3.46 -7.47 -21.68
CA ASN A 174 3.35 -8.92 -21.48
C ASN A 174 2.22 -9.37 -20.54
N GLY A 175 1.16 -8.56 -20.38
CA GLY A 175 -0.02 -8.92 -19.60
C GLY A 175 -0.62 -7.76 -18.80
N THR A 176 -1.67 -8.08 -18.05
CA THR A 176 -2.36 -7.15 -17.13
C THR A 176 -1.50 -6.80 -15.93
N TYR A 177 -0.96 -7.82 -15.26
CA TYR A 177 -0.17 -7.67 -14.05
C TYR A 177 1.15 -8.44 -14.15
N THR A 178 2.22 -7.72 -14.46
CA THR A 178 3.59 -8.26 -14.50
C THR A 178 4.52 -7.35 -13.68
N SER A 179 5.67 -7.88 -13.24
CA SER A 179 6.70 -7.03 -12.64
C SER A 179 7.26 -6.00 -13.62
N GLN A 180 7.24 -6.30 -14.92
CA GLN A 180 7.71 -5.40 -15.98
C GLN A 180 6.75 -4.23 -16.22
N ASN A 181 5.47 -4.35 -15.88
CA ASN A 181 4.52 -3.23 -15.95
C ASN A 181 4.79 -2.15 -14.90
N ARG A 182 5.54 -2.48 -13.84
CA ARG A 182 5.66 -1.61 -12.66
C ARG A 182 6.26 -0.23 -12.97
N PRO A 183 7.37 -0.10 -13.72
CA PRO A 183 7.90 1.21 -14.08
C PRO A 183 6.92 2.05 -14.90
N ILE A 184 6.19 1.43 -15.83
CA ILE A 184 5.19 2.11 -16.67
C ILE A 184 4.08 2.68 -15.80
N GLN A 185 3.54 1.88 -14.89
CA GLN A 185 2.48 2.30 -13.98
C GLN A 185 2.94 3.41 -13.04
N ASP A 186 4.13 3.27 -12.44
CA ASP A 186 4.65 4.26 -11.49
C ASP A 186 5.00 5.58 -12.15
N LEU A 187 5.68 5.57 -13.30
CA LEU A 187 6.04 6.78 -14.02
C LEU A 187 4.79 7.52 -14.55
N PHE A 188 3.78 6.77 -15.02
CA PHE A 188 2.51 7.36 -15.44
C PHE A 188 1.79 7.99 -14.23
N SER A 189 1.63 7.24 -13.14
CA SER A 189 0.96 7.72 -11.93
C SER A 189 1.70 8.88 -11.27
N PHE A 190 3.03 8.89 -11.30
CA PHE A 190 3.87 9.94 -10.70
C PHE A 190 3.84 11.24 -11.51
N HIS A 191 4.13 11.16 -12.82
CA HIS A 191 4.27 12.36 -13.67
C HIS A 191 2.93 12.81 -14.26
N HIS A 192 2.23 11.94 -15.00
CA HIS A 192 1.02 12.35 -15.72
C HIS A 192 -0.13 12.61 -14.75
N PHE A 193 -0.51 11.60 -13.96
CA PHE A 193 -1.59 11.80 -13.00
C PHE A 193 -1.17 12.69 -11.83
N GLY A 194 -0.05 12.38 -11.19
CA GLY A 194 0.35 13.04 -9.95
C GLY A 194 0.72 14.50 -10.15
N ARG A 195 1.73 14.78 -10.97
CA ARG A 195 2.24 16.15 -11.18
C ARG A 195 1.39 16.96 -12.13
N THR A 196 1.05 16.42 -13.29
CA THR A 196 0.35 17.21 -14.33
C THR A 196 -1.12 17.40 -14.01
N GLU A 197 -1.86 16.33 -13.72
CA GLU A 197 -3.30 16.45 -13.43
C GLU A 197 -3.59 16.98 -12.02
N CYS A 198 -2.92 16.42 -11.00
CA CYS A 198 -3.26 16.68 -9.60
C CYS A 198 -2.32 17.67 -8.89
N GLN A 199 -1.23 18.11 -9.53
CA GLN A 199 -0.24 19.03 -8.96
C GLN A 199 0.31 18.57 -7.60
N ILE A 200 0.52 17.26 -7.45
CA ILE A 200 0.97 16.66 -6.20
C ILE A 200 2.46 16.96 -5.99
N ASP A 201 2.77 17.54 -4.82
CA ASP A 201 4.10 17.50 -4.24
C ASP A 201 4.34 16.13 -3.59
N TRP A 202 4.91 15.22 -4.36
CA TRP A 202 5.18 13.86 -3.91
C TRP A 202 6.16 13.80 -2.74
N ALA A 203 7.11 14.75 -2.66
CA ALA A 203 8.08 14.77 -1.57
C ALA A 203 7.40 15.13 -0.25
N ASN A 204 6.61 16.20 -0.24
CA ASN A 204 5.85 16.62 0.93
C ASN A 204 4.81 15.56 1.33
N LEU A 205 4.08 15.02 0.36
CA LEU A 205 3.06 13.98 0.62
C LEU A 205 3.69 12.73 1.26
N MET A 206 4.79 12.21 0.70
CA MET A 206 5.44 11.03 1.27
C MET A 206 6.10 11.31 2.62
N PHE A 207 6.62 12.52 2.84
CA PHE A 207 7.13 12.93 4.15
C PHE A 207 6.02 12.87 5.20
N ASN A 208 4.91 13.57 4.99
CA ASN A 208 3.78 13.59 5.94
C ASN A 208 3.24 12.19 6.21
N LEU A 209 3.08 11.39 5.16
CA LEU A 209 2.69 9.99 5.28
C LEU A 209 3.61 9.20 6.21
N THR A 210 4.93 9.38 6.15
CA THR A 210 5.86 8.68 7.07
C THR A 210 5.89 9.24 8.49
N GLU A 211 5.49 10.50 8.68
CA GLU A 211 5.35 11.12 10.00
C GLU A 211 4.00 10.77 10.67
N THR A 212 3.01 10.30 9.92
CA THR A 212 1.74 9.84 10.47
C THR A 212 1.96 8.78 11.56
N PRO A 213 1.37 8.96 12.76
CA PRO A 213 1.47 7.98 13.84
C PRO A 213 0.96 6.59 13.43
N VAL A 214 1.54 5.56 14.05
CA VAL A 214 1.03 4.19 13.91
C VAL A 214 -0.39 4.12 14.45
N GLU A 215 -1.32 3.59 13.65
CA GLU A 215 -2.71 3.43 14.05
C GLU A 215 -2.99 2.04 14.60
N SER A 216 -3.36 1.98 15.89
CA SER A 216 -3.64 0.74 16.62
C SER A 216 -4.80 -0.07 16.03
N VAL A 217 -5.70 0.57 15.28
CA VAL A 217 -6.83 -0.07 14.60
C VAL A 217 -6.37 -1.14 13.58
N GLN A 218 -5.13 -1.03 13.07
CA GLN A 218 -4.58 -2.02 12.14
C GLN A 218 -4.51 -3.43 12.73
N ALA A 219 -4.19 -3.56 14.02
CA ALA A 219 -4.24 -4.87 14.67
C ALA A 219 -5.66 -5.44 14.70
N HIS A 220 -6.70 -4.59 14.81
CA HIS A 220 -8.09 -5.04 14.86
C HIS A 220 -8.53 -5.59 13.50
N PHE A 221 -8.39 -4.82 12.42
CA PHE A 221 -8.84 -5.26 11.10
C PHE A 221 -8.02 -6.43 10.53
N MET A 222 -6.81 -6.69 11.06
CA MET A 222 -6.00 -7.86 10.73
C MET A 222 -6.32 -9.09 11.60
N ARG A 223 -7.31 -8.98 12.51
CA ARG A 223 -7.67 -10.00 13.51
C ARG A 223 -6.48 -10.41 14.39
N LEU A 224 -5.76 -9.41 14.91
CA LEU A 224 -4.58 -9.56 15.78
C LEU A 224 -4.82 -8.97 17.18
N THR A 225 -6.05 -8.59 17.52
CA THR A 225 -6.45 -8.26 18.91
C THR A 225 -7.16 -9.46 19.55
N GLN A 226 -7.62 -9.30 20.79
CA GLN A 226 -8.66 -10.19 21.30
C GLN A 226 -9.92 -10.01 20.44
N PRO A 227 -10.69 -11.07 20.14
CA PRO A 227 -11.94 -10.94 19.41
C PRO A 227 -12.90 -10.02 20.17
N CYS A 228 -13.35 -8.95 19.50
CA CYS A 228 -14.32 -8.01 20.05
C CYS A 228 -15.06 -7.27 18.92
N GLY A 229 -16.17 -6.61 19.27
CA GLY A 229 -16.95 -5.80 18.36
C GLY A 229 -17.68 -6.60 17.27
N GLN A 230 -18.29 -5.88 16.34
CA GLN A 230 -19.06 -6.45 15.24
C GLN A 230 -18.18 -7.30 14.31
N LEU A 231 -16.89 -6.97 14.19
CA LEU A 231 -15.98 -7.75 13.36
C LEU A 231 -15.85 -9.17 13.88
N ALA A 232 -15.70 -9.36 15.20
CA ALA A 232 -15.59 -10.68 15.79
C ALA A 232 -16.92 -11.44 15.77
N GLU A 233 -18.05 -10.75 15.87
CA GLU A 233 -19.38 -11.35 15.76
C GLU A 233 -19.63 -11.92 14.36
N LYS A 234 -19.31 -11.14 13.31
CA LYS A 234 -19.49 -11.55 11.91
C LYS A 234 -18.40 -12.52 11.43
N PHE A 235 -17.16 -12.36 11.92
CA PHE A 235 -15.99 -13.15 11.53
C PHE A 235 -15.26 -13.70 12.77
N PRO A 236 -15.81 -14.75 13.42
CA PRO A 236 -15.30 -15.26 14.70
C PRO A 236 -13.97 -16.02 14.60
N GLU A 237 -13.56 -16.40 13.39
CA GLU A 237 -12.35 -17.20 13.17
C GLU A 237 -11.14 -16.35 12.77
N GLY A 238 -9.95 -16.93 12.94
CA GLY A 238 -8.69 -16.38 12.41
C GLY A 238 -7.98 -15.36 13.31
N TRP A 239 -8.49 -15.11 14.51
CA TRP A 239 -7.90 -14.21 15.50
C TRP A 239 -6.59 -14.76 16.08
N LEU A 240 -5.52 -13.94 16.09
CA LEU A 240 -4.20 -14.28 16.68
C LEU A 240 -3.67 -13.14 17.57
N PRO A 241 -4.27 -12.91 18.75
CA PRO A 241 -3.87 -11.83 19.66
C PRO A 241 -2.39 -11.86 20.08
N GLN A 242 -1.77 -13.05 20.09
CA GLN A 242 -0.37 -13.22 20.47
C GLN A 242 0.62 -12.49 19.55
N HIS A 243 0.23 -12.12 18.32
CA HIS A 243 1.10 -11.40 17.39
C HIS A 243 0.91 -9.89 17.40
N LYS A 244 0.01 -9.36 18.25
CA LYS A 244 -0.30 -7.92 18.32
C LYS A 244 0.94 -7.05 18.53
N GLN A 245 1.77 -7.40 19.50
CA GLN A 245 2.91 -6.56 19.87
C GLN A 245 4.00 -6.60 18.79
N LEU A 246 4.24 -7.75 18.18
CA LEU A 246 5.13 -7.86 17.03
C LEU A 246 4.65 -6.98 15.88
N LEU A 247 3.34 -6.97 15.58
CA LEU A 247 2.79 -6.09 14.55
C LEU A 247 3.08 -4.62 14.83
N TYR A 248 2.93 -4.16 16.08
CA TYR A 248 3.19 -2.76 16.44
C TYR A 248 4.66 -2.37 16.22
N VAL A 249 5.58 -3.26 16.56
CA VAL A 249 7.01 -3.05 16.28
C VAL A 249 7.27 -3.01 14.78
N VAL A 250 6.67 -3.93 14.01
CA VAL A 250 6.79 -3.96 12.55
C VAL A 250 6.26 -2.67 11.91
N MET A 251 5.09 -2.17 12.36
CA MET A 251 4.53 -0.93 11.84
C MET A 251 5.41 0.29 12.13
N GLY A 252 6.00 0.36 13.34
CA GLY A 252 6.98 1.41 13.66
C GLY A 252 8.20 1.35 12.75
N GLU A 253 8.71 0.14 12.52
CA GLU A 253 9.84 -0.09 11.63
C GLU A 253 9.51 0.22 10.17
N ASN A 254 8.28 -0.04 9.73
CA ASN A 254 7.81 0.35 8.41
C ASN A 254 7.88 1.86 8.19
N ARG A 255 7.46 2.66 9.18
CA ARG A 255 7.57 4.12 9.09
C ARG A 255 9.03 4.55 9.05
N ARG A 256 9.86 4.05 9.96
CA ARG A 256 11.29 4.38 10.03
C ARG A 256 11.97 4.07 8.70
N TYR A 257 11.77 2.88 8.16
CA TYR A 257 12.44 2.49 6.94
C TYR A 257 11.92 3.24 5.71
N GLN A 258 10.61 3.51 5.66
CA GLN A 258 10.06 4.29 4.55
C GLN A 258 10.65 5.72 4.52
N LYS A 259 10.95 6.35 5.67
CA LYS A 259 11.68 7.64 5.71
C LYS A 259 13.04 7.57 5.00
N ILE A 260 13.76 6.46 5.17
CA ILE A 260 15.07 6.23 4.53
C ILE A 260 14.90 5.92 3.03
N ARG A 261 13.86 5.18 2.67
CA ARG A 261 13.63 4.71 1.30
C ARG A 261 13.02 5.80 0.39
N THR A 262 12.16 6.65 0.94
CA THR A 262 11.40 7.66 0.17
C THR A 262 12.30 8.54 -0.71
N PRO A 263 13.40 9.15 -0.21
CA PRO A 263 14.25 9.98 -1.07
C PRO A 263 14.81 9.24 -2.29
N ARG A 264 15.22 7.97 -2.11
CA ARG A 264 15.76 7.14 -3.20
C ARG A 264 14.68 6.76 -4.21
N LEU A 265 13.48 6.45 -3.73
CA LEU A 265 12.36 6.14 -4.60
C LEU A 265 11.96 7.35 -5.44
N LEU A 266 11.86 8.53 -4.82
CA LEU A 266 11.55 9.77 -5.52
C LEU A 266 12.61 10.05 -6.59
N GLN A 267 13.90 9.99 -6.22
CA GLN A 267 15.00 10.17 -7.16
C GLN A 267 14.93 9.22 -8.35
N GLN A 268 14.60 7.94 -8.12
CA GLN A 268 14.46 6.95 -9.21
C GLN A 268 13.29 7.27 -10.16
N LEU A 269 12.23 7.90 -9.66
CA LEU A 269 11.05 8.24 -10.46
C LEU A 269 11.20 9.58 -11.17
N GLU A 270 12.15 10.44 -10.79
CA GLU A 270 12.44 11.67 -11.52
C GLU A 270 12.92 11.38 -12.95
N LEU A 271 12.62 12.34 -13.85
CA LEU A 271 13.24 12.38 -15.17
C LEU A 271 14.50 13.22 -15.11
N ASP A 272 15.50 12.85 -15.90
CA ASP A 272 16.65 13.72 -16.11
C ASP A 272 16.18 15.07 -16.73
N PRO A 273 16.56 16.22 -16.15
CA PRO A 273 16.00 17.50 -16.55
C PRO A 273 16.41 17.92 -17.97
N ILE A 274 17.53 17.41 -18.50
CA ILE A 274 18.07 17.80 -19.80
C ILE A 274 17.56 16.86 -20.90
N THR A 275 17.70 15.56 -20.66
CA THR A 275 17.41 14.51 -21.64
C THR A 275 15.99 13.98 -21.55
N GLN A 276 15.28 14.28 -20.46
CA GLN A 276 13.95 13.74 -20.14
C GLN A 276 13.90 12.21 -20.08
N SER A 277 15.06 11.55 -19.90
CA SER A 277 15.13 10.10 -19.75
C SER A 277 14.75 9.67 -18.33
N CYS A 278 14.08 8.53 -18.21
CA CYS A 278 13.85 7.88 -16.91
C CYS A 278 15.12 7.16 -16.42
N ASP A 279 15.12 6.77 -15.15
CA ASP A 279 16.18 5.99 -14.53
C ASP A 279 16.49 4.68 -15.31
N SER A 280 17.78 4.35 -15.40
CA SER A 280 18.27 3.22 -16.20
C SER A 280 17.76 1.87 -15.71
N GLU A 281 17.52 1.70 -14.42
CA GLU A 281 16.98 0.46 -13.86
C GLU A 281 15.51 0.29 -14.23
N LEU A 282 14.73 1.39 -14.23
CA LEU A 282 13.35 1.38 -14.71
C LEU A 282 13.27 0.96 -16.18
N SER A 283 14.14 1.52 -17.02
CA SER A 283 14.26 1.10 -18.42
C SER A 283 14.63 -0.37 -18.53
N ARG A 284 15.65 -0.84 -17.80
CA ARG A 284 16.10 -2.24 -17.80
C ARG A 284 14.98 -3.22 -17.42
N ILE A 285 14.18 -2.91 -16.39
CA ILE A 285 13.05 -3.76 -15.95
C ILE A 285 12.01 -3.94 -17.06
N THR A 286 11.76 -2.88 -17.85
CA THR A 286 10.83 -2.91 -18.99
C THR A 286 11.44 -3.50 -20.27
N GLY A 287 12.66 -4.05 -20.22
CA GLY A 287 13.34 -4.57 -21.40
C GLY A 287 13.98 -3.50 -22.29
N GLY A 288 14.29 -2.33 -21.72
CA GLY A 288 15.01 -1.25 -22.40
C GLY A 288 14.12 -0.14 -22.98
N LEU A 289 12.83 -0.10 -22.63
CA LEU A 289 11.96 0.99 -23.09
C LEU A 289 12.42 2.33 -22.52
N VAL A 290 12.29 3.38 -23.31
CA VAL A 290 12.47 4.76 -22.84
C VAL A 290 11.15 5.34 -22.31
N PHE A 291 11.23 6.44 -21.57
CA PHE A 291 10.06 7.07 -20.93
C PHE A 291 8.90 7.31 -21.90
N GLU A 292 9.14 7.90 -23.07
CA GLU A 292 8.10 8.18 -24.07
C GLU A 292 7.40 6.91 -24.58
N GLU A 293 8.13 5.81 -24.73
CA GLU A 293 7.55 4.52 -25.14
C GLU A 293 6.66 3.95 -24.04
N MET A 294 7.10 4.03 -22.79
CA MET A 294 6.30 3.63 -21.64
C MET A 294 4.99 4.44 -21.56
N MET A 295 5.05 5.75 -21.80
CA MET A 295 3.85 6.61 -21.75
C MET A 295 2.89 6.32 -22.90
N ARG A 296 3.40 6.14 -24.13
CA ARG A 296 2.57 5.71 -25.27
C ARG A 296 1.90 4.35 -25.01
N MET A 297 2.60 3.44 -24.35
CA MET A 297 2.02 2.15 -23.96
C MET A 297 0.92 2.31 -22.91
N ALA A 298 1.13 3.13 -21.89
CA ALA A 298 0.11 3.43 -20.90
C ALA A 298 -1.15 4.06 -21.52
N GLU A 299 -0.97 4.97 -22.48
CA GLU A 299 -2.05 5.60 -23.23
C GLU A 299 -2.80 4.59 -24.10
N ALA A 300 -2.07 3.79 -24.91
CA ALA A 300 -2.67 2.77 -25.76
C ALA A 300 -3.45 1.72 -24.95
N ALA A 301 -2.95 1.38 -23.76
CA ALA A 301 -3.60 0.47 -22.82
C ALA A 301 -4.74 1.13 -22.02
N LYS A 302 -5.03 2.42 -22.27
CA LYS A 302 -6.06 3.19 -21.55
C LYS A 302 -5.88 3.16 -20.03
N PHE A 303 -4.63 3.23 -19.58
CA PHE A 303 -4.30 3.08 -18.17
C PHE A 303 -4.96 4.14 -17.29
N ARG A 304 -5.13 5.38 -17.78
CA ARG A 304 -5.85 6.43 -17.05
C ARG A 304 -7.31 6.07 -16.79
N GLN A 305 -7.99 5.45 -17.75
CA GLN A 305 -9.35 4.96 -17.61
C GLN A 305 -9.41 3.79 -16.62
N THR A 306 -8.42 2.89 -16.64
CA THR A 306 -8.29 1.83 -15.62
C THR A 306 -8.15 2.44 -14.23
N LEU A 307 -7.32 3.47 -14.05
CA LEU A 307 -7.18 4.18 -12.79
C LEU A 307 -8.49 4.82 -12.34
N THR A 308 -9.24 5.46 -13.24
CA THR A 308 -10.58 5.99 -12.93
C THR A 308 -11.51 4.90 -12.43
N TYR A 309 -11.58 3.76 -13.12
CA TYR A 309 -12.42 2.64 -12.70
C TYR A 309 -12.04 2.11 -11.31
N ILE A 310 -10.73 2.01 -11.02
CA ILE A 310 -10.25 1.63 -9.69
C ILE A 310 -10.73 2.66 -8.65
N GLY A 311 -10.55 3.95 -8.91
CA GLY A 311 -11.01 5.03 -8.04
C GLY A 311 -12.51 4.99 -7.77
N GLU A 312 -13.32 4.83 -8.80
CA GLU A 312 -14.77 4.69 -8.67
C GLU A 312 -15.16 3.47 -7.85
N SER A 313 -14.45 2.35 -8.04
CA SER A 313 -14.68 1.12 -7.28
C SER A 313 -14.33 1.31 -5.81
N VAL A 314 -13.17 1.93 -5.51
CA VAL A 314 -12.79 2.35 -4.16
C VAL A 314 -13.89 3.23 -3.56
N GLY A 315 -14.33 4.26 -4.27
CA GLY A 315 -15.36 5.19 -3.78
C GLY A 315 -16.68 4.52 -3.44
N LYS A 316 -17.11 3.50 -4.21
CA LYS A 316 -18.29 2.69 -3.88
C LYS A 316 -18.12 1.97 -2.54
N PHE A 317 -16.97 1.34 -2.29
CA PHE A 317 -16.69 0.67 -1.03
C PHE A 317 -16.62 1.65 0.15
N LEU A 318 -15.95 2.79 -0.02
CA LEU A 318 -15.88 3.83 1.01
C LEU A 318 -17.27 4.33 1.40
N PHE A 319 -18.12 4.63 0.41
CA PHE A 319 -19.51 5.03 0.64
C PHE A 319 -20.28 3.96 1.40
N SER A 320 -20.30 2.73 0.88
CA SER A 320 -21.07 1.63 1.48
C SER A 320 -20.67 1.28 2.91
N SER A 321 -19.39 1.45 3.25
CA SER A 321 -18.84 1.13 4.57
C SER A 321 -19.17 2.20 5.63
N TYR A 322 -19.48 3.42 5.20
CA TYR A 322 -19.75 4.56 6.09
C TYR A 322 -21.23 4.89 6.21
N SER A 323 -22.03 4.73 5.15
CA SER A 323 -23.45 5.16 5.11
C SER A 323 -24.40 4.43 6.08
N LYS A 324 -23.92 3.44 6.82
CA LYS A 324 -24.72 2.67 7.79
C LYS A 324 -24.44 3.06 9.25
N GLN A 325 -23.68 4.14 9.47
CA GLN A 325 -23.35 4.68 10.79
C GLN A 325 -24.11 5.96 11.07
#